data_AF-A0AA87AMD1-F1
#
_entry.id   AF-A0AA87AMD1-F1
#
_cell.length_a   1.000
_cell.length_b   1.000
_cell.length_c   1.000
_cell.angle_alpha   90.00
_cell.angle_beta   90.00
_cell.angle_gamma   90.00
#
_symmetry.space_group_name_H-M   'P 1'
#
loop_
_entity.id
_entity.type
_entity.pdbx_description
1 polymer ?
#
loop_
_entity_poly.entity_id
_entity_poly.type
_entity_poly.pdbx_seq_one_letter_code
_entity_poly.pdbx_strand_id
1 'polypeptide(L)'
;MKIIINKIAVGQRIRQIRINGGYTYEKFGDFFGASRGNIQAWEYGKALPNKERLVNISKIAGITVNELLYGSIDEFLENNIEVLLMNSKYPYTSIFESYELKEACLIYIDNINSINIGKISINDISSIEKAFNSVLESIISEVSEEYSKLRNKIVHNKEVAEKCIKKYTSYFVNFQLAIMMDSQDISTDNKEFKKNKKVTSPFLYLEYLLKLSSSDDIETKLLYFPCLKMLNEFLRREMENHFLTIKTNLVVFQLNKLTTVEVSSEDNLYSYISKSHEIQDTTIVLKENKYDIKGFKGITGIFIENEDTLYYLAHYPCIEDVPLNTEAQYFILNYDNSYFISKITEKPDCKYLAPILGKME
;
A
#
# COMPACT_ATOMS: atom_id res chain seq x y z
N MET A 1 25.69 1.03 -21.75
CA MET A 1 24.36 1.62 -21.57
C MET A 1 24.10 2.71 -22.61
N LYS A 2 22.94 2.71 -23.29
CA LYS A 2 22.55 3.75 -24.25
C LYS A 2 21.53 4.68 -23.60
N ILE A 3 22.00 5.84 -23.12
CA ILE A 3 21.16 6.86 -22.46
C ILE A 3 20.18 7.46 -23.48
N ILE A 4 18.93 7.60 -23.05
CA ILE A 4 17.83 8.26 -23.75
C ILE A 4 17.86 9.75 -23.43
N ILE A 5 17.75 10.57 -24.48
CA ILE A 5 17.73 12.03 -24.41
C ILE A 5 16.37 12.51 -24.90
N ASN A 6 15.67 13.31 -24.09
CA ASN A 6 14.46 14.00 -24.50
C ASN A 6 14.81 15.19 -25.41
N LYS A 7 14.80 14.96 -26.73
CA LYS A 7 15.18 15.98 -27.73
C LYS A 7 14.29 17.23 -27.66
N ILE A 8 13.03 17.09 -27.27
CA ILE A 8 12.09 18.21 -27.16
C ILE A 8 12.52 19.10 -25.98
N ALA A 9 12.81 18.52 -24.82
CA ALA A 9 13.30 19.26 -23.66
C ALA A 9 14.64 19.96 -23.94
N VAL A 10 15.57 19.28 -24.61
CA VAL A 10 16.83 19.89 -25.07
C VAL A 10 16.55 21.07 -26.02
N GLY A 11 15.65 20.90 -26.97
CA GLY A 11 15.25 21.96 -27.90
C GLY A 11 14.67 23.17 -27.19
N GLN A 12 13.83 22.96 -26.18
CA GLN A 12 13.28 24.03 -25.35
C GLN A 12 14.38 24.78 -24.58
N ARG A 13 15.36 24.08 -24.01
CA ARG A 13 16.52 24.71 -23.36
C ARG A 13 17.33 25.55 -24.35
N ILE A 14 17.61 25.03 -25.56
CA ILE A 14 18.31 25.78 -26.62
C ILE A 14 17.53 27.05 -27.00
N ARG A 15 16.21 26.94 -27.15
CA ARG A 15 15.34 28.08 -27.45
C ARG A 15 15.42 29.14 -26.35
N GLN A 16 15.39 28.71 -25.09
CA GLN A 16 15.47 29.63 -23.96
C GLN A 16 16.82 30.37 -23.93
N ILE A 17 17.93 29.66 -24.18
CA ILE A 17 19.27 30.24 -24.29
C ILE A 17 19.31 31.30 -25.39
N ARG A 18 18.75 31.00 -26.57
CA ARG A 18 18.70 31.94 -27.69
C ARG A 18 17.89 33.19 -27.35
N ILE A 19 16.69 33.03 -26.78
CA ILE A 19 15.79 34.13 -26.45
C ILE A 19 16.39 35.01 -25.35
N ASN A 20 16.95 34.41 -24.30
CA ASN A 20 17.59 35.15 -23.20
C ASN A 20 18.81 35.96 -23.69
N GLY A 21 19.51 35.47 -24.70
CA GLY A 21 20.59 36.21 -25.35
C GLY A 21 20.13 37.25 -26.37
N GLY A 22 18.83 37.40 -26.63
CA GLY A 22 18.29 38.37 -27.58
C GLY A 22 18.62 38.07 -29.05
N TYR A 23 18.90 36.81 -29.39
CA TYR A 23 19.35 36.42 -30.72
C TYR A 23 18.20 35.99 -31.65
N THR A 24 18.24 36.43 -32.91
CA THR A 24 17.42 35.84 -33.98
C THR A 24 17.93 34.43 -34.33
N TYR A 25 17.16 33.66 -35.11
CA TYR A 25 17.62 32.35 -35.57
C TYR A 25 18.91 32.44 -36.38
N GLU A 26 19.03 33.44 -37.24
CA GLU A 26 20.19 33.68 -38.08
C GLU A 26 21.41 34.04 -37.23
N LYS A 27 21.29 35.06 -36.37
CA LYS A 27 22.40 35.48 -35.48
C LYS A 27 22.86 34.36 -34.56
N PHE A 28 21.93 33.56 -34.04
CA PHE A 28 22.30 32.42 -33.21
C PHE A 28 22.99 31.33 -34.03
N GLY A 29 22.52 31.07 -35.26
CA GLY A 29 23.13 30.13 -36.20
C GLY A 29 24.56 30.48 -36.58
N ASP A 30 24.87 31.77 -36.72
CA ASP A 30 26.20 32.27 -37.07
C ASP A 30 27.27 31.83 -36.05
N PHE A 31 26.94 31.77 -34.75
CA PHE A 31 27.86 31.29 -33.71
C PHE A 31 28.31 29.82 -33.90
N PHE A 32 27.56 29.04 -34.68
CA PHE A 32 27.74 27.59 -34.80
C PHE A 32 27.93 27.14 -36.26
N GLY A 33 28.05 28.08 -37.20
CA GLY A 33 28.04 27.80 -38.63
C GLY A 33 26.79 26.98 -39.04
N ALA A 34 25.64 27.30 -38.45
CA ALA A 34 24.40 26.55 -38.61
C ALA A 34 23.34 27.41 -39.30
N SER A 35 22.58 26.81 -40.23
CA SER A 35 21.49 27.53 -40.89
C SER A 35 20.33 27.81 -39.93
N ARG A 36 19.50 28.82 -40.26
CA ARG A 36 18.21 29.06 -39.59
C ARG A 36 17.40 27.77 -39.41
N GLY A 37 17.34 26.95 -40.46
CA GLY A 37 16.61 25.67 -40.43
C GLY A 37 17.19 24.66 -39.45
N ASN A 38 18.51 24.65 -39.24
CA ASN A 38 19.13 23.80 -38.21
C ASN A 38 18.74 24.24 -36.81
N ILE A 39 18.77 25.56 -36.52
CA ILE A 39 18.38 26.06 -35.20
C ILE A 39 16.91 25.73 -34.91
N GLN A 40 16.03 25.95 -35.87
CA GLN A 40 14.62 25.54 -35.73
C GLN A 40 14.49 24.04 -35.50
N ALA A 41 15.20 23.19 -36.26
CA ALA A 41 15.17 21.75 -36.05
C ALA A 41 15.63 21.33 -34.65
N TRP A 42 16.62 22.03 -34.06
CA TRP A 42 17.04 21.79 -32.69
C TRP A 42 15.99 22.23 -31.69
N GLU A 43 15.47 23.44 -31.81
CA GLU A 43 14.46 23.98 -30.89
C GLU A 43 13.15 23.20 -30.88
N TYR A 44 12.78 22.63 -32.03
CA TYR A 44 11.61 21.76 -32.15
C TYR A 44 11.90 20.29 -31.82
N GLY A 45 13.12 19.95 -31.36
CA GLY A 45 13.50 18.58 -31.00
C GLY A 45 13.58 17.60 -32.17
N LYS A 46 13.56 18.08 -33.43
CA LYS A 46 13.65 17.25 -34.63
C LYS A 46 15.04 16.65 -34.81
N ALA A 47 16.08 17.37 -34.39
CA ALA A 47 17.46 16.92 -34.38
C ALA A 47 18.19 17.46 -33.15
N LEU A 48 19.27 16.82 -32.73
CA LEU A 48 20.18 17.38 -31.72
C LEU A 48 21.33 18.12 -32.43
N PRO A 49 21.90 19.17 -31.81
CA PRO A 49 23.19 19.68 -32.24
C PRO A 49 24.28 18.60 -32.13
N ASN A 50 25.34 18.71 -32.93
CA ASN A 50 26.48 17.80 -32.80
C ASN A 50 27.28 18.10 -31.51
N LYS A 51 28.25 17.24 -31.18
CA LYS A 51 29.04 17.33 -29.94
C LYS A 51 29.70 18.70 -29.75
N GLU A 52 30.33 19.23 -30.80
CA GLU A 52 31.01 20.54 -30.76
C GLU A 52 30.01 21.68 -30.49
N ARG A 53 28.85 21.65 -31.18
CA ARG A 53 27.81 22.66 -31.02
C ARG A 53 27.16 22.60 -29.64
N LEU A 54 26.94 21.41 -29.08
CA LEU A 54 26.45 21.26 -27.71
C LEU A 54 27.40 21.91 -26.70
N VAL A 55 28.72 21.70 -26.84
CA VAL A 55 29.74 22.34 -26.01
C VAL A 55 29.71 23.87 -26.15
N ASN A 56 29.58 24.38 -27.37
CA ASN A 56 29.55 25.83 -27.59
C ASN A 56 28.26 26.47 -27.07
N ILE A 57 27.11 25.81 -27.24
CA ILE A 57 25.82 26.27 -26.69
C ILE A 57 25.88 26.28 -25.16
N SER A 58 26.43 25.22 -24.54
CA SER A 58 26.52 25.14 -23.08
C SER A 58 27.42 26.24 -22.50
N LYS A 59 28.53 26.55 -23.17
CA LYS A 59 29.42 27.67 -22.82
C LYS A 59 28.72 29.03 -22.87
N ILE A 60 27.93 29.31 -23.91
CA ILE A 60 27.16 30.56 -24.03
C ILE A 60 26.17 30.72 -22.87
N ALA A 61 25.58 29.61 -22.43
CA ALA A 61 24.60 29.60 -21.35
C ALA A 61 25.21 29.52 -19.95
N GLY A 62 26.52 29.30 -19.80
CA GLY A 62 27.17 29.11 -18.51
C GLY A 62 26.78 27.81 -17.80
N ILE A 63 26.37 26.79 -18.56
CA ILE A 63 25.94 25.47 -18.04
C ILE A 63 26.83 24.37 -18.62
N THR A 64 26.74 23.17 -18.06
CA THR A 64 27.40 21.98 -18.60
C THR A 64 26.63 21.38 -19.78
N VAL A 65 27.30 20.51 -20.54
CA VAL A 65 26.63 19.74 -21.60
C VAL A 65 25.57 18.81 -21.02
N ASN A 66 25.77 18.25 -19.83
CA ASN A 66 24.79 17.37 -19.19
C ASN A 66 23.55 18.14 -18.73
N GLU A 67 23.71 19.36 -18.20
CA GLU A 67 22.58 20.25 -17.87
C GLU A 67 21.81 20.64 -19.13
N LEU A 68 22.49 20.87 -20.25
CA LEU A 68 21.84 21.12 -21.55
C LEU A 68 21.09 19.88 -22.07
N LEU A 69 21.67 18.69 -21.93
CA LEU A 69 21.10 17.45 -22.47
C LEU A 69 19.99 16.85 -21.61
N TYR A 70 20.14 16.89 -20.29
CA TYR A 70 19.29 16.17 -19.36
C TYR A 70 18.54 17.07 -18.39
N GLY A 71 18.91 18.36 -18.28
CA GLY A 71 18.26 19.29 -17.37
C GLY A 71 18.63 19.03 -15.91
N SER A 72 17.99 18.02 -15.32
CA SER A 72 18.11 17.65 -13.91
C SER A 72 18.29 16.13 -13.75
N ILE A 73 18.56 15.69 -12.51
CA ILE A 73 18.56 14.26 -12.18
C ILE A 73 17.16 13.67 -12.35
N ASP A 74 16.12 14.41 -11.98
CA ASP A 74 14.72 13.99 -12.16
C ASP A 74 14.38 13.71 -13.63
N GLU A 75 14.66 14.64 -14.54
CA GLU A 75 14.43 14.43 -15.97
C GLU A 75 15.34 13.31 -16.51
N PHE A 76 16.57 13.19 -16.03
CA PHE A 76 17.44 12.08 -16.41
C PHE A 76 16.84 10.73 -16.04
N LEU A 77 16.41 10.56 -14.79
CA LEU A 77 15.82 9.31 -14.30
C LEU A 77 14.50 9.02 -15.01
N GLU A 78 13.62 10.01 -15.19
CA GLU A 78 12.36 9.88 -15.95
C GLU A 78 12.59 9.23 -17.32
N ASN A 79 13.62 9.68 -18.05
CA ASN A 79 13.91 9.16 -19.38
C ASN A 79 14.72 7.85 -19.38
N ASN A 80 15.38 7.49 -18.28
CA ASN A 80 16.41 6.43 -18.27
C ASN A 80 16.20 5.34 -17.23
N ILE A 81 15.13 5.36 -16.43
CA ILE A 81 14.94 4.40 -15.34
C ILE A 81 14.92 2.94 -15.84
N GLU A 82 14.24 2.67 -16.94
CA GLU A 82 14.22 1.34 -17.57
C GLU A 82 15.59 0.95 -18.12
N VAL A 83 16.31 1.91 -18.71
CA VAL A 83 17.65 1.68 -19.26
C VAL A 83 18.62 1.32 -18.13
N LEU A 84 18.56 2.04 -17.00
CA LEU A 84 19.35 1.76 -15.80
C LEU A 84 19.04 0.35 -15.28
N LEU A 85 17.75 0.00 -15.17
CA LEU A 85 17.31 -1.34 -14.74
C LEU A 85 17.85 -2.44 -15.65
N MET A 86 17.69 -2.30 -16.97
CA MET A 86 18.11 -3.30 -17.96
C MET A 86 19.63 -3.48 -18.05
N ASN A 87 20.41 -2.50 -17.57
CA ASN A 87 21.87 -2.57 -17.49
C ASN A 87 22.37 -2.93 -16.08
N SER A 88 21.46 -3.23 -15.15
CA SER A 88 21.79 -3.60 -13.76
C SER A 88 22.00 -5.10 -13.58
N LYS A 89 22.34 -5.50 -12.35
CA LYS A 89 22.42 -6.91 -11.95
C LYS A 89 21.05 -7.61 -11.95
N TYR A 90 19.95 -6.88 -11.82
CA TYR A 90 18.60 -7.42 -11.68
C TYR A 90 17.65 -6.78 -12.72
N PRO A 91 17.75 -7.15 -14.01
CA PRO A 91 17.02 -6.50 -15.11
C PRO A 91 15.56 -6.99 -15.22
N TYR A 92 14.81 -6.92 -14.12
CA TYR A 92 13.46 -7.48 -14.01
C TYR A 92 12.41 -6.38 -13.94
N THR A 93 11.61 -6.21 -14.99
CA THR A 93 10.60 -5.14 -15.09
C THR A 93 9.44 -5.31 -14.12
N SER A 94 9.18 -6.51 -13.61
CA SER A 94 8.16 -6.78 -12.60
C SER A 94 8.34 -5.97 -11.31
N ILE A 95 9.55 -5.47 -11.05
CA ILE A 95 9.81 -4.56 -9.92
C ILE A 95 8.92 -3.32 -9.93
N PHE A 96 8.57 -2.81 -11.12
CA PHE A 96 7.71 -1.64 -11.28
C PHE A 96 6.26 -1.89 -10.83
N GLU A 97 5.83 -3.15 -10.66
CA GLU A 97 4.50 -3.47 -10.13
C GLU A 97 4.38 -3.19 -8.62
N SER A 98 5.51 -3.10 -7.92
CA SER A 98 5.55 -2.93 -6.46
C SER A 98 6.32 -1.70 -5.99
N TYR A 99 7.13 -1.09 -6.86
CA TYR A 99 8.04 -0.02 -6.50
C TYR A 99 8.12 1.07 -7.57
N GLU A 100 8.03 2.32 -7.13
CA GLU A 100 8.31 3.51 -7.93
C GLU A 100 9.82 3.81 -7.92
N LEU A 101 10.59 3.12 -8.77
CA LEU A 101 12.08 3.17 -8.71
C LEU A 101 12.64 4.58 -8.88
N LYS A 102 12.04 5.41 -9.75
CA LYS A 102 12.46 6.79 -9.97
C LYS A 102 12.41 7.59 -8.66
N GLU A 103 11.27 7.56 -7.99
CA GLU A 103 11.05 8.28 -6.73
C GLU A 103 11.95 7.76 -5.62
N ALA A 104 12.11 6.43 -5.51
CA ALA A 104 13.04 5.83 -4.56
C ALA A 104 14.49 6.29 -4.79
N CYS A 105 14.91 6.40 -6.05
CA CYS A 105 16.23 6.91 -6.41
C CYS A 105 16.41 8.39 -6.09
N LEU A 106 15.40 9.22 -6.35
CA LEU A 106 15.44 10.65 -6.01
C LEU A 106 15.57 10.86 -4.50
N ILE A 107 14.73 10.18 -3.71
CA ILE A 107 14.79 10.22 -2.24
C ILE A 107 16.17 9.81 -1.75
N TYR A 108 16.73 8.73 -2.31
CA TYR A 108 18.05 8.25 -1.93
C TYR A 108 19.16 9.27 -2.24
N ILE A 109 19.13 9.86 -3.44
CA ILE A 109 20.09 10.90 -3.86
C ILE A 109 19.97 12.15 -2.97
N ASP A 110 18.76 12.59 -2.65
CA ASP A 110 18.51 13.75 -1.80
C ASP A 110 19.01 13.52 -0.37
N ASN A 111 18.81 12.32 0.17
CA ASN A 111 19.34 11.92 1.46
C ASN A 111 20.88 11.94 1.47
N ILE A 112 21.53 11.40 0.44
CA ILE A 112 22.99 11.47 0.30
C ILE A 112 23.47 12.92 0.24
N ASN A 113 22.83 13.73 -0.58
CA ASN A 113 23.20 15.14 -0.80
C ASN A 113 22.99 16.01 0.44
N SER A 114 22.12 15.58 1.36
CA SER A 114 21.88 16.24 2.65
C SER A 114 22.98 15.95 3.67
N ILE A 115 23.68 14.82 3.55
CA ILE A 115 24.65 14.33 4.54
C ILE A 115 26.11 14.48 4.06
N ASN A 116 26.38 14.33 2.76
CA ASN A 116 27.72 14.29 2.20
C ASN A 116 28.18 15.63 1.57
N ILE A 117 29.50 15.89 1.66
CA ILE A 117 30.17 17.03 1.01
C ILE A 117 30.24 16.83 -0.52
N GLY A 118 30.30 15.59 -0.99
CA GLY A 118 30.27 15.24 -2.42
C GLY A 118 28.84 15.13 -2.93
N LYS A 119 28.26 16.23 -3.42
CA LYS A 119 26.91 16.23 -3.97
C LYS A 119 26.85 15.48 -5.31
N ILE A 120 25.98 14.47 -5.39
CA ILE A 120 25.56 13.86 -6.65
C ILE A 120 24.83 14.93 -7.45
N SER A 121 25.30 15.15 -8.68
CA SER A 121 24.70 16.10 -9.62
C SER A 121 24.54 15.43 -10.99
N ILE A 122 23.78 16.07 -11.88
CA ILE A 122 23.59 15.59 -13.26
C ILE A 122 24.90 15.52 -14.07
N ASN A 123 25.97 16.14 -13.56
CA ASN A 123 27.28 16.13 -14.19
C ASN A 123 28.08 14.85 -13.91
N ASP A 124 27.65 14.03 -12.95
CA ASP A 124 28.26 12.75 -12.62
C ASP A 124 27.25 11.61 -12.76
N ILE A 125 27.05 11.18 -14.01
CA ILE A 125 26.15 10.08 -14.36
C ILE A 125 26.57 8.77 -13.67
N SER A 126 27.88 8.56 -13.45
CA SER A 126 28.34 7.34 -12.76
C SER A 126 27.87 7.31 -11.31
N SER A 127 27.86 8.46 -10.62
CA SER A 127 27.32 8.54 -9.27
C SER A 127 25.79 8.32 -9.23
N ILE A 128 25.05 8.77 -10.24
CA ILE A 128 23.61 8.48 -10.37
C ILE A 128 23.38 6.98 -10.61
N GLU A 129 24.16 6.34 -11.50
CA GLU A 129 24.11 4.89 -11.73
C GLU A 129 24.42 4.10 -10.46
N LYS A 130 25.41 4.52 -9.67
CA LYS A 130 25.72 3.89 -8.37
C LYS A 130 24.56 4.03 -7.40
N ALA A 131 23.98 5.23 -7.28
CA ALA A 131 22.83 5.47 -6.42
C ALA A 131 21.63 4.59 -6.81
N PHE A 132 21.33 4.48 -8.10
CA PHE A 132 20.30 3.59 -8.62
C PHE A 132 20.56 2.12 -8.23
N ASN A 133 21.79 1.63 -8.43
CA ASN A 133 22.14 0.25 -8.09
C ASN A 133 22.03 -0.02 -6.58
N SER A 134 22.41 0.95 -5.73
CA SER A 134 22.24 0.82 -4.27
C SER A 134 20.76 0.73 -3.86
N VAL A 135 19.89 1.54 -4.47
CA VAL A 135 18.44 1.45 -4.26
C VAL A 135 17.90 0.09 -4.70
N LEU A 136 18.31 -0.37 -5.89
CA LEU A 136 17.90 -1.67 -6.42
C LEU A 136 18.32 -2.81 -5.47
N GLU A 137 19.58 -2.84 -5.02
CA GLU A 137 20.06 -3.85 -4.07
C GLU A 137 19.28 -3.83 -2.76
N SER A 138 18.95 -2.65 -2.23
CA SER A 138 18.12 -2.51 -1.03
C SER A 138 16.73 -3.12 -1.22
N ILE A 139 16.11 -2.88 -2.38
CA ILE A 139 14.79 -3.45 -2.71
C ILE A 139 14.86 -4.98 -2.84
N ILE A 140 15.88 -5.51 -3.53
CA ILE A 140 16.06 -6.97 -3.65
C ILE A 140 16.25 -7.63 -2.29
N SER A 141 16.98 -6.96 -1.39
CA SER A 141 17.15 -7.41 0.00
C SER A 141 15.81 -7.41 0.74
N GLU A 142 15.03 -6.33 0.66
CA GLU A 142 13.70 -6.22 1.28
C GLU A 142 12.77 -7.34 0.80
N VAL A 143 12.69 -7.55 -0.52
CA VAL A 143 11.86 -8.61 -1.12
C VAL A 143 12.26 -9.98 -0.55
N SER A 144 13.55 -10.28 -0.52
CA SER A 144 14.06 -11.55 -0.01
C SER A 144 13.75 -11.75 1.48
N GLU A 145 13.84 -10.68 2.27
CA GLU A 145 13.50 -10.69 3.69
C GLU A 145 11.99 -10.94 3.91
N GLU A 146 11.13 -10.29 3.12
CA GLU A 146 9.68 -10.48 3.21
C GLU A 146 9.24 -11.90 2.83
N TYR A 147 9.86 -12.50 1.81
CA TYR A 147 9.67 -13.92 1.51
C TYR A 147 10.07 -14.82 2.69
N SER A 148 11.18 -14.50 3.34
CA SER A 148 11.69 -15.24 4.51
C SER A 148 10.75 -15.12 5.72
N LYS A 149 10.25 -13.90 6.00
CA LYS A 149 9.25 -13.64 7.04
C LYS A 149 7.95 -14.39 6.77
N LEU A 150 7.45 -14.34 5.53
CA LEU A 150 6.24 -15.06 5.14
C LEU A 150 6.41 -16.57 5.34
N ARG A 151 7.53 -17.13 4.89
CA ARG A 151 7.85 -18.55 5.07
C ARG A 151 7.74 -18.96 6.53
N ASN A 152 8.34 -18.18 7.44
CA ASN A 152 8.27 -18.44 8.87
C ASN A 152 6.82 -18.41 9.37
N LYS A 153 6.00 -17.43 8.96
CA LYS A 153 4.57 -17.39 9.32
C LYS A 153 3.82 -18.63 8.85
N ILE A 154 4.02 -19.04 7.59
CA ILE A 154 3.36 -20.21 6.98
C ILE A 154 3.75 -21.49 7.71
N VAL A 155 5.04 -21.71 7.98
CA VAL A 155 5.52 -22.94 8.64
C VAL A 155 4.94 -23.10 10.05
N HIS A 156 4.81 -22.01 10.80
CA HIS A 156 4.26 -22.04 12.16
C HIS A 156 2.73 -22.06 12.20
N ASN A 157 2.03 -21.69 11.12
CA ASN A 157 0.57 -21.54 11.08
C ASN A 157 -0.04 -22.21 9.84
N LYS A 158 0.35 -23.46 9.56
CA LYS A 158 0.03 -24.15 8.31
C LYS A 158 -1.47 -24.23 8.02
N GLU A 159 -2.30 -24.54 9.01
CA GLU A 159 -3.76 -24.63 8.84
C GLU A 159 -4.39 -23.28 8.46
N VAL A 160 -3.95 -22.20 9.12
CA VAL A 160 -4.38 -20.83 8.83
C VAL A 160 -3.96 -20.43 7.43
N ALA A 161 -2.73 -20.78 7.02
CA ALA A 161 -2.21 -20.49 5.69
C ALA A 161 -2.98 -21.24 4.60
N GLU A 162 -3.31 -22.52 4.82
CA GLU A 162 -4.16 -23.30 3.91
C GLU A 162 -5.55 -22.67 3.75
N LYS A 163 -6.14 -22.19 4.85
CA LYS A 163 -7.43 -21.49 4.85
C LYS A 163 -7.35 -20.16 4.07
N CYS A 164 -6.30 -19.36 4.30
CA CYS A 164 -6.08 -18.11 3.58
C CYS A 164 -5.96 -18.32 2.08
N ILE A 165 -5.17 -19.31 1.67
CA ILE A 165 -4.92 -19.59 0.25
C ILE A 165 -6.17 -20.16 -0.43
N LYS A 166 -6.95 -21.02 0.25
CA LYS A 166 -8.27 -21.48 -0.23
C LYS A 166 -9.19 -20.29 -0.54
N LYS A 167 -9.28 -19.34 0.39
CA LYS A 167 -10.07 -18.11 0.21
C LYS A 167 -9.52 -17.28 -0.95
N TYR A 168 -8.21 -17.10 -1.02
CA TYR A 168 -7.53 -16.33 -2.06
C TYR A 168 -7.70 -16.90 -3.48
N THR A 169 -7.54 -18.22 -3.65
CA THR A 169 -7.67 -18.89 -4.96
C THR A 169 -9.06 -18.77 -5.55
N SER A 170 -10.11 -18.57 -4.73
CA SER A 170 -11.47 -18.31 -5.21
C SER A 170 -11.66 -16.91 -5.80
N TYR A 171 -10.82 -15.94 -5.42
CA TYR A 171 -10.93 -14.53 -5.84
C TYR A 171 -10.09 -14.18 -7.08
N PHE A 172 -8.98 -14.89 -7.34
CA PHE A 172 -8.03 -14.51 -8.39
C PHE A 172 -7.75 -15.66 -9.37
N VAL A 173 -8.50 -15.70 -10.47
CA VAL A 173 -8.36 -16.66 -11.59
C VAL A 173 -7.07 -16.44 -12.41
N ASN A 174 -6.47 -15.24 -12.35
CA ASN A 174 -5.25 -14.93 -13.12
C ASN A 174 -3.98 -15.59 -12.56
N PHE A 175 -3.95 -15.92 -11.27
CA PHE A 175 -2.78 -16.51 -10.61
C PHE A 175 -2.58 -17.98 -10.99
N GLN A 176 -3.67 -18.71 -11.30
CA GLN A 176 -3.62 -20.06 -11.86
C GLN A 176 -2.96 -20.10 -13.25
N LEU A 177 -3.18 -19.08 -14.08
CA LEU A 177 -2.63 -19.00 -15.42
C LEU A 177 -1.11 -18.80 -15.40
N ALA A 178 -0.59 -17.97 -14.49
CA ALA A 178 0.85 -17.73 -14.35
C ALA A 178 1.62 -19.00 -13.95
N ILE A 179 1.09 -19.75 -12.97
CA ILE A 179 1.67 -21.04 -12.52
C ILE A 179 1.62 -22.10 -13.63
N MET A 180 0.57 -22.11 -14.45
CA MET A 180 0.41 -23.05 -15.56
C MET A 180 1.33 -22.73 -16.75
N MET A 181 1.83 -21.51 -16.87
CA MET A 181 2.70 -21.08 -17.97
C MET A 181 4.20 -21.29 -17.65
N ASP A 182 4.60 -21.18 -16.37
CA ASP A 182 5.99 -21.43 -15.94
C ASP A 182 6.34 -22.90 -15.71
N SER A 183 5.35 -23.79 -15.53
CA SER A 183 5.61 -25.22 -15.30
C SER A 183 6.00 -26.01 -16.56
N GLN A 184 6.35 -25.36 -17.68
CA GLN A 184 6.80 -26.06 -18.89
C GLN A 184 8.18 -26.74 -18.76
N ASP A 185 8.87 -26.62 -17.63
CA ASP A 185 10.16 -27.29 -17.40
C ASP A 185 10.17 -28.37 -16.30
N ILE A 186 9.00 -28.81 -15.81
CA ILE A 186 8.94 -30.07 -15.04
C ILE A 186 8.79 -31.21 -16.03
N SER A 187 9.93 -31.64 -16.57
CA SER A 187 10.09 -32.91 -17.24
C SER A 187 9.65 -34.05 -16.30
N THR A 188 8.43 -34.54 -16.51
CA THR A 188 8.09 -35.97 -16.47
C THR A 188 6.66 -36.14 -16.95
N ASP A 189 6.50 -37.05 -17.91
CA ASP A 189 5.24 -37.56 -18.41
C ASP A 189 4.17 -37.69 -17.33
N ASN A 190 3.17 -36.81 -17.36
CA ASN A 190 1.87 -37.12 -16.78
C ASN A 190 0.77 -36.73 -17.75
N LYS A 191 0.44 -37.70 -18.62
CA LYS A 191 -0.72 -37.67 -19.53
C LYS A 191 -2.06 -37.47 -18.78
N GLU A 192 -2.09 -37.55 -17.46
CA GLU A 192 -3.26 -37.20 -16.62
C GLU A 192 -3.48 -35.69 -16.44
N PHE A 193 -2.44 -34.85 -16.45
CA PHE A 193 -2.56 -33.41 -16.20
C PHE A 193 -3.33 -32.66 -17.31
N LYS A 194 -3.25 -33.13 -18.56
CA LYS A 194 -4.02 -32.56 -19.68
C LYS A 194 -5.53 -32.85 -19.60
N LYS A 195 -5.96 -33.78 -18.73
CA LYS A 195 -7.36 -34.24 -18.65
C LYS A 195 -8.17 -33.55 -17.54
N ASN A 196 -7.52 -33.05 -16.49
CA ASN A 196 -8.22 -32.49 -15.32
C ASN A 196 -8.16 -30.95 -15.28
N LYS A 197 -9.07 -30.33 -16.05
CA LYS A 197 -9.37 -28.88 -16.06
C LYS A 197 -10.05 -28.36 -14.77
N LYS A 198 -9.99 -29.10 -13.66
CA LYS A 198 -10.71 -28.78 -12.43
C LYS A 198 -9.84 -29.12 -11.22
N VAL A 199 -9.62 -28.09 -10.39
CA VAL A 199 -9.06 -28.13 -9.03
C VAL A 199 -7.53 -28.24 -8.97
N THR A 200 -6.85 -27.09 -9.08
CA THR A 200 -5.51 -26.94 -8.51
C THR A 200 -5.67 -26.86 -6.98
N SER A 201 -5.13 -27.84 -6.24
CA SER A 201 -5.26 -27.91 -4.79
C SER A 201 -4.52 -26.75 -4.10
N PRO A 202 -5.11 -26.06 -3.12
CA PRO A 202 -4.45 -25.04 -2.26
C PRO A 202 -3.13 -25.50 -1.63
N PHE A 203 -2.96 -26.81 -1.43
CA PHE A 203 -1.74 -27.41 -0.91
C PHE A 203 -0.53 -27.19 -1.82
N LEU A 204 -0.72 -27.30 -3.15
CA LEU A 204 0.35 -27.16 -4.14
C LEU A 204 0.90 -25.72 -4.18
N TYR A 205 0.06 -24.74 -3.89
CA TYR A 205 0.44 -23.33 -3.79
C TYR A 205 1.36 -23.04 -2.61
N LEU A 206 1.03 -23.60 -1.43
CA LEU A 206 1.87 -23.45 -0.25
C LEU A 206 3.24 -24.05 -0.45
N GLU A 207 3.30 -25.24 -1.01
CA GLU A 207 4.55 -25.92 -1.30
C GLU A 207 5.42 -25.11 -2.28
N TYR A 208 4.81 -24.57 -3.34
CA TYR A 208 5.49 -23.70 -4.28
C TYR A 208 6.00 -22.41 -3.61
N LEU A 209 5.18 -21.74 -2.81
CA LEU A 209 5.58 -20.53 -2.09
C LEU A 209 6.71 -20.79 -1.09
N LEU A 210 6.66 -21.92 -0.36
CA LEU A 210 7.74 -22.33 0.53
C LEU A 210 9.03 -22.61 -0.24
N LYS A 211 8.94 -23.28 -1.40
CA LYS A 211 10.09 -23.52 -2.28
C LYS A 211 10.68 -22.21 -2.81
N LEU A 212 9.85 -21.31 -3.33
CA LEU A 212 10.25 -20.00 -3.85
C LEU A 212 10.86 -19.13 -2.76
N SER A 213 10.32 -19.16 -1.55
CA SER A 213 10.87 -18.39 -0.42
C SER A 213 12.31 -18.79 -0.07
N SER A 214 12.68 -20.04 -0.33
CA SER A 214 14.01 -20.58 -0.08
C SER A 214 14.91 -20.60 -1.32
N SER A 215 14.43 -20.20 -2.50
CA SER A 215 15.26 -20.12 -3.71
C SER A 215 15.95 -18.77 -3.83
N ASP A 216 17.01 -18.70 -4.63
CA ASP A 216 17.67 -17.46 -5.04
C ASP A 216 17.04 -16.85 -6.31
N ASP A 217 15.82 -17.29 -6.67
CA ASP A 217 15.11 -16.85 -7.86
C ASP A 217 14.44 -15.48 -7.64
N ILE A 218 15.25 -14.42 -7.80
CA ILE A 218 14.81 -13.04 -7.60
C ILE A 218 13.77 -12.60 -8.62
N GLU A 219 13.86 -13.06 -9.87
CA GLU A 219 12.92 -12.70 -10.94
C GLU A 219 11.50 -13.12 -10.57
N THR A 220 11.35 -14.40 -10.24
CA THR A 220 10.08 -14.99 -9.83
C THR A 220 9.58 -14.39 -8.52
N LYS A 221 10.48 -14.09 -7.58
CA LYS A 221 10.10 -13.39 -6.33
C LYS A 221 9.54 -11.99 -6.60
N LEU A 222 10.15 -11.21 -7.48
CA LEU A 222 9.65 -9.88 -7.84
C LEU A 222 8.30 -9.97 -8.56
N LEU A 223 8.17 -10.89 -9.52
CA LEU A 223 6.93 -11.12 -10.25
C LEU A 223 5.75 -11.43 -9.33
N TYR A 224 5.98 -12.23 -8.29
CA TYR A 224 4.92 -12.62 -7.35
C TYR A 224 4.87 -11.78 -6.07
N PHE A 225 5.68 -10.72 -5.97
CA PHE A 225 5.76 -9.89 -4.77
C PHE A 225 4.43 -9.17 -4.43
N PRO A 226 3.64 -8.63 -5.38
CA PRO A 226 2.33 -8.08 -5.06
C PRO A 226 1.39 -9.10 -4.43
N CYS A 227 1.41 -10.33 -4.96
CA CYS A 227 0.62 -11.44 -4.43
C CYS A 227 1.09 -11.84 -3.03
N LEU A 228 2.40 -11.85 -2.81
CA LEU A 228 2.99 -12.09 -1.50
C LEU A 228 2.53 -11.05 -0.48
N LYS A 229 2.57 -9.75 -0.81
CA LYS A 229 2.07 -8.68 0.08
C LYS A 229 0.62 -8.93 0.47
N MET A 230 -0.23 -9.27 -0.50
CA MET A 230 -1.64 -9.54 -0.24
C MET A 230 -1.86 -10.80 0.62
N LEU A 231 -1.14 -11.88 0.34
CA LEU A 231 -1.20 -13.10 1.16
C LEU A 231 -0.70 -12.83 2.59
N ASN A 232 0.39 -12.09 2.75
CA ASN A 232 0.93 -11.72 4.05
C ASN A 232 -0.10 -10.91 4.85
N GLU A 233 -0.83 -10.00 4.19
CA GLU A 233 -1.94 -9.26 4.81
C GLU A 233 -3.11 -10.18 5.19
N PHE A 234 -3.51 -11.13 4.35
CA PHE A 234 -4.55 -12.09 4.71
C PHE A 234 -4.15 -13.01 5.87
N LEU A 235 -2.91 -13.51 5.86
CA LEU A 235 -2.34 -14.28 6.96
C LEU A 235 -2.29 -13.46 8.23
N ARG A 236 -1.85 -12.20 8.15
CA ARG A 236 -1.86 -11.29 9.28
C ARG A 236 -3.29 -11.17 9.84
N ARG A 237 -4.28 -10.92 8.99
CA ARG A 237 -5.69 -10.83 9.42
C ARG A 237 -6.19 -12.11 10.08
N GLU A 238 -5.90 -13.27 9.51
CA GLU A 238 -6.40 -14.54 10.01
C GLU A 238 -5.62 -15.06 11.23
N MET A 239 -4.30 -14.82 11.32
CA MET A 239 -3.48 -15.14 12.50
C MET A 239 -3.78 -14.22 13.68
N GLU A 240 -4.11 -12.97 13.40
CA GLU A 240 -4.63 -12.07 14.41
C GLU A 240 -6.10 -12.42 14.76
N ASN A 241 -6.79 -13.35 14.06
CA ASN A 241 -8.22 -13.74 14.23
C ASN A 241 -9.28 -12.69 13.84
N HIS A 242 -8.93 -11.62 13.12
CA HIS A 242 -9.78 -10.44 13.04
C HIS A 242 -10.53 -10.31 11.71
N PHE A 243 -11.87 -10.42 11.74
CA PHE A 243 -12.86 -9.46 11.19
C PHE A 243 -14.29 -10.01 11.34
N LEU A 244 -15.10 -9.38 12.18
CA LEU A 244 -16.55 -9.53 12.12
C LEU A 244 -17.09 -8.46 11.17
N THR A 245 -17.43 -8.86 9.94
CA THR A 245 -18.21 -7.98 9.04
C THR A 245 -19.68 -8.06 9.45
N ILE A 246 -20.03 -7.49 10.61
CA ILE A 246 -21.44 -7.26 10.92
C ILE A 246 -21.85 -6.01 10.16
N LYS A 247 -22.52 -6.16 9.00
CA LYS A 247 -23.29 -5.05 8.41
C LYS A 247 -24.51 -4.83 9.30
N THR A 248 -24.36 -4.01 10.33
CA THR A 248 -25.48 -3.59 11.19
C THR A 248 -25.42 -2.08 11.40
N ASN A 249 -26.54 -1.52 11.79
CA ASN A 249 -26.69 -0.10 12.07
C ASN A 249 -26.02 0.20 13.41
N LEU A 250 -25.18 1.24 13.42
CA LEU A 250 -24.68 1.87 14.62
C LEU A 250 -25.56 3.07 14.96
N VAL A 251 -26.04 3.12 16.21
CA VAL A 251 -26.66 4.32 16.77
C VAL A 251 -25.79 4.84 17.90
N VAL A 252 -25.34 6.10 17.81
CA VAL A 252 -24.43 6.72 18.79
C VAL A 252 -25.18 7.66 19.71
N PHE A 253 -24.95 7.52 21.02
CA PHE A 253 -25.47 8.39 22.06
C PHE A 253 -24.32 9.03 22.85
N GLN A 254 -24.50 10.29 23.21
CA GLN A 254 -23.71 10.95 24.26
C GLN A 254 -24.21 10.45 25.62
N LEU A 255 -23.31 10.10 26.53
CA LEU A 255 -23.69 9.60 27.85
C LEU A 255 -24.54 10.61 28.61
N ASN A 256 -24.21 11.90 28.53
CA ASN A 256 -24.99 12.97 29.18
C ASN A 256 -26.45 13.04 28.68
N LYS A 257 -26.71 12.65 27.42
CA LYS A 257 -28.10 12.59 26.92
C LYS A 257 -28.85 11.43 27.56
N LEU A 258 -28.22 10.26 27.71
CA LEU A 258 -28.84 9.07 28.30
C LEU A 258 -29.14 9.23 29.80
N THR A 259 -28.31 9.97 30.53
CA THR A 259 -28.52 10.23 31.96
C THR A 259 -29.68 11.20 32.22
N THR A 260 -30.03 12.07 31.25
CA THR A 260 -31.18 13.00 31.37
C THR A 260 -32.55 12.35 31.14
N VAL A 261 -32.60 11.13 30.61
CA VAL A 261 -33.87 10.43 30.39
C VAL A 261 -34.38 9.90 31.73
N GLU A 262 -35.49 10.45 32.23
CA GLU A 262 -36.19 9.90 33.40
C GLU A 262 -36.92 8.61 33.02
N VAL A 263 -36.61 7.53 33.72
CA VAL A 263 -37.18 6.21 33.51
C VAL A 263 -37.71 5.73 34.87
N SER A 264 -38.94 5.25 34.93
CA SER A 264 -39.52 4.70 36.17
C SER A 264 -38.75 3.43 36.59
N SER A 265 -38.82 3.02 37.86
CA SER A 265 -38.17 1.79 38.33
C SER A 265 -38.71 0.51 37.68
N GLU A 266 -39.84 0.60 36.98
CA GLU A 266 -40.44 -0.52 36.21
C GLU A 266 -40.11 -0.46 34.71
N ASP A 267 -39.47 0.61 34.25
CA ASP A 267 -39.08 0.84 32.85
C ASP A 267 -37.56 0.78 32.66
N ASN A 268 -37.11 0.59 31.42
CA ASN A 268 -35.68 0.57 31.07
C ASN A 268 -35.36 1.37 29.79
N LEU A 269 -34.07 1.63 29.56
CA LEU A 269 -33.62 2.47 28.43
C LEU A 269 -33.63 1.78 27.06
N TYR A 270 -33.84 0.46 26.99
CA TYR A 270 -33.76 -0.28 25.72
C TYR A 270 -34.83 0.18 24.72
N SER A 271 -36.04 0.50 25.21
CA SER A 271 -37.13 1.00 24.38
C SER A 271 -36.86 2.39 23.78
N TYR A 272 -36.11 3.23 24.51
CA TYR A 272 -35.69 4.56 24.05
C TYR A 272 -34.58 4.44 22.99
N ILE A 273 -33.56 3.61 23.27
CA ILE A 273 -32.42 3.37 22.39
C ILE A 273 -32.86 2.69 21.08
N SER A 274 -33.87 1.82 21.12
CA SER A 274 -34.40 1.14 19.92
C SER A 274 -35.32 2.00 19.05
N LYS A 275 -35.92 3.08 19.59
CA LYS A 275 -36.90 3.94 18.90
C LYS A 275 -36.37 5.28 18.41
N SER A 276 -35.10 5.62 18.64
CA SER A 276 -34.57 6.95 18.27
C SER A 276 -34.55 7.16 16.75
N HIS A 277 -35.33 8.13 16.27
CA HIS A 277 -35.48 8.49 14.85
C HIS A 277 -34.40 9.45 14.32
N GLU A 278 -33.42 9.86 15.14
CA GLU A 278 -32.27 10.67 14.72
C GLU A 278 -31.12 9.75 14.28
N ILE A 279 -31.24 9.20 13.08
CA ILE A 279 -30.33 8.14 12.61
C ILE A 279 -29.30 8.73 11.64
N GLN A 280 -28.05 8.84 12.10
CA GLN A 280 -26.88 8.77 11.20
C GLN A 280 -26.42 7.31 11.13
N ASP A 281 -27.03 6.54 10.25
CA ASP A 281 -26.60 5.16 10.01
C ASP A 281 -25.23 5.17 9.33
N THR A 282 -24.24 4.53 9.96
CA THR A 282 -22.95 4.23 9.34
C THR A 282 -22.68 2.74 9.47
N THR A 283 -22.17 2.14 8.40
CA THR A 283 -21.63 0.77 8.46
C THR A 283 -20.28 0.81 9.13
N ILE A 284 -20.15 0.23 10.32
CA ILE A 284 -18.85 0.05 10.96
C ILE A 284 -18.34 -1.37 10.72
N VAL A 285 -17.04 -1.47 10.48
CA VAL A 285 -16.29 -2.73 10.57
C VAL A 285 -15.66 -2.79 11.96
N LEU A 286 -16.28 -3.50 12.90
CA LEU A 286 -15.70 -3.71 14.22
C LEU A 286 -14.64 -4.82 14.19
N LYS A 287 -13.56 -4.62 14.96
CA LYS A 287 -12.70 -5.74 15.36
C LYS A 287 -13.52 -6.70 16.23
N GLU A 288 -13.17 -7.97 16.10
CA GLU A 288 -13.84 -9.16 16.63
C GLU A 288 -14.62 -8.96 17.94
N ASN A 289 -15.80 -9.59 18.01
CA ASN A 289 -16.51 -9.88 19.24
C ASN A 289 -15.71 -10.92 20.03
N LYS A 290 -14.69 -10.43 20.76
CA LYS A 290 -13.75 -11.20 21.59
C LYS A 290 -14.41 -12.24 22.50
N TYR A 291 -15.69 -12.03 22.83
CA TYR A 291 -16.44 -12.81 23.79
C TYR A 291 -17.51 -13.72 23.16
N ASP A 292 -17.54 -13.85 21.82
CA ASP A 292 -18.53 -14.64 21.06
C ASP A 292 -20.00 -14.31 21.44
N ILE A 293 -20.28 -13.05 21.78
CA ILE A 293 -21.60 -12.55 22.19
C ILE A 293 -22.57 -12.61 20.99
N LYS A 294 -23.53 -13.54 20.97
CA LYS A 294 -24.49 -13.71 19.87
C LYS A 294 -25.87 -13.14 20.18
N GLY A 295 -26.69 -12.94 19.15
CA GLY A 295 -28.12 -12.66 19.29
C GLY A 295 -28.53 -11.20 19.46
N PHE A 296 -27.58 -10.26 19.51
CA PHE A 296 -27.89 -8.83 19.55
C PHE A 296 -28.43 -8.33 18.19
N LYS A 297 -29.26 -7.28 18.21
CA LYS A 297 -29.97 -6.74 17.04
C LYS A 297 -29.22 -5.61 16.33
N GLY A 298 -28.32 -4.94 17.03
CA GLY A 298 -27.52 -3.84 16.50
C GLY A 298 -26.38 -3.45 17.41
N ILE A 299 -25.65 -2.40 17.05
CA ILE A 299 -24.58 -1.86 17.89
C ILE A 299 -25.02 -0.49 18.41
N THR A 300 -24.96 -0.30 19.72
CA THR A 300 -25.13 1.01 20.34
C THR A 300 -23.75 1.59 20.66
N GLY A 301 -23.44 2.77 20.13
CA GLY A 301 -22.28 3.54 20.50
C GLY A 301 -22.61 4.42 21.71
N ILE A 302 -21.83 4.35 22.79
CA ILE A 302 -21.91 5.32 23.90
C ILE A 302 -20.61 6.10 23.95
N PHE A 303 -20.68 7.41 23.66
CA PHE A 303 -19.56 8.32 23.80
C PHE A 303 -19.55 8.87 25.23
N ILE A 304 -18.47 8.58 25.96
CA ILE A 304 -18.25 9.05 27.33
C ILE A 304 -17.37 10.29 27.24
N GLU A 305 -17.97 11.46 27.42
CA GLU A 305 -17.35 12.75 27.13
C GLU A 305 -16.15 13.04 28.03
N ASN A 306 -16.19 12.62 29.30
CA ASN A 306 -15.09 12.85 30.25
C ASN A 306 -13.86 11.97 29.95
N GLU A 307 -14.05 10.86 29.24
CA GLU A 307 -12.99 9.91 28.87
C GLU A 307 -12.55 10.08 27.41
N ASP A 308 -13.19 10.97 26.64
CA ASP A 308 -13.02 11.13 25.18
C ASP A 308 -13.07 9.78 24.42
N THR A 309 -13.90 8.84 24.88
CA THR A 309 -13.89 7.46 24.41
C THR A 309 -15.28 7.02 23.93
N LEU A 310 -15.35 6.40 22.74
CA LEU A 310 -16.57 5.79 22.20
C LEU A 310 -16.58 4.29 22.45
N TYR A 311 -17.54 3.80 23.22
CA TYR A 311 -17.76 2.37 23.47
C TYR A 311 -18.78 1.78 22.50
N TYR A 312 -18.45 0.63 21.92
CA TYR A 312 -19.35 -0.14 21.06
C TYR A 312 -20.01 -1.26 21.87
N LEU A 313 -21.33 -1.22 21.99
CA LEU A 313 -22.11 -2.11 22.85
C LEU A 313 -23.01 -3.02 22.02
N ALA A 314 -23.12 -4.29 22.42
CA ALA A 314 -24.07 -5.24 21.83
C ALA A 314 -25.50 -4.90 22.28
N HIS A 315 -26.34 -4.44 21.35
CA HIS A 315 -27.70 -4.00 21.68
C HIS A 315 -28.73 -5.14 21.62
N TYR A 316 -29.40 -5.40 22.73
CA TYR A 316 -30.48 -6.38 22.85
C TYR A 316 -31.85 -5.69 22.99
N PRO A 317 -32.97 -6.37 22.69
CA PRO A 317 -34.31 -5.79 22.84
C PRO A 317 -34.67 -5.40 24.27
N CYS A 318 -34.21 -6.18 25.25
CA CYS A 318 -34.41 -5.93 26.69
C CYS A 318 -33.27 -6.54 27.53
N ILE A 319 -33.24 -6.22 28.82
CA ILE A 319 -32.18 -6.67 29.74
C ILE A 319 -32.18 -8.19 29.94
N GLU A 320 -33.35 -8.83 29.84
CA GLU A 320 -33.51 -10.27 29.97
C GLU A 320 -32.78 -11.03 28.84
N ASP A 321 -32.71 -10.44 27.65
CA ASP A 321 -32.06 -11.01 26.47
C ASP A 321 -30.53 -10.90 26.49
N VAL A 322 -29.98 -10.01 27.34
CA VAL A 322 -28.53 -9.81 27.45
C VAL A 322 -27.88 -11.10 27.98
N PRO A 323 -26.95 -11.74 27.25
CA PRO A 323 -26.31 -12.96 27.73
C PRO A 323 -25.40 -12.64 28.91
N LEU A 324 -25.28 -13.58 29.85
CA LEU A 324 -24.30 -13.51 30.92
C LEU A 324 -23.00 -14.16 30.44
N ASN A 325 -21.92 -13.38 30.37
CA ASN A 325 -20.60 -13.82 29.94
C ASN A 325 -19.57 -13.30 30.95
N THR A 326 -19.02 -14.20 31.77
CA THR A 326 -18.09 -13.84 32.86
C THR A 326 -16.75 -13.29 32.37
N GLU A 327 -16.44 -13.44 31.09
CA GLU A 327 -15.23 -12.89 30.49
C GLU A 327 -15.43 -11.50 29.88
N ALA A 328 -16.66 -11.17 29.48
CA ALA A 328 -16.99 -9.88 28.89
C ALA A 328 -17.07 -8.76 29.94
N GLN A 329 -16.61 -7.58 29.56
CA GLN A 329 -16.96 -6.36 30.31
C GLN A 329 -18.32 -5.86 29.84
N TYR A 330 -19.07 -5.31 30.78
CA TYR A 330 -20.40 -4.74 30.55
C TYR A 330 -20.36 -3.26 30.87
N PHE A 331 -21.04 -2.48 30.05
CA PHE A 331 -21.45 -1.15 30.40
C PHE A 331 -22.75 -1.25 31.21
N ILE A 332 -22.73 -0.72 32.42
CA ILE A 332 -23.83 -0.77 33.39
C ILE A 332 -24.21 0.67 33.72
N LEU A 333 -25.46 1.04 33.51
CA LEU A 333 -26.02 2.34 33.91
C LEU A 333 -27.10 2.12 34.96
N ASN A 334 -26.95 2.72 36.13
CA ASN A 334 -27.85 2.57 37.26
C ASN A 334 -29.02 3.58 37.20
N TYR A 335 -30.04 3.36 38.03
CA TYR A 335 -31.18 4.27 38.14
C TYR A 335 -30.81 5.65 38.70
N ASP A 336 -29.76 5.75 39.50
CA ASP A 336 -29.20 7.03 39.98
C ASP A 336 -28.33 7.75 38.94
N ASN A 337 -28.29 7.22 37.70
CA ASN A 337 -27.49 7.68 36.57
C ASN A 337 -25.97 7.55 36.73
N SER A 338 -25.49 6.86 37.78
CA SER A 338 -24.09 6.41 37.83
C SER A 338 -23.85 5.29 36.80
N TYR A 339 -22.65 5.26 36.19
CA TYR A 339 -22.25 4.17 35.31
C TYR A 339 -20.99 3.48 35.80
N PHE A 340 -20.88 2.18 35.48
CA PHE A 340 -19.70 1.37 35.75
C PHE A 340 -19.39 0.48 34.55
N ILE A 341 -18.11 0.20 34.36
CA ILE A 341 -17.65 -0.82 33.41
C ILE A 341 -17.02 -1.95 34.20
N SER A 342 -17.67 -3.13 34.19
CA SER A 342 -17.20 -4.27 34.97
C SER A 342 -17.55 -5.60 34.31
N LYS A 343 -16.81 -6.65 34.66
CA LYS A 343 -17.28 -8.03 34.49
C LYS A 343 -18.42 -8.29 35.49
N ILE A 344 -19.37 -9.14 35.10
CA ILE A 344 -20.52 -9.50 35.93
C ILE A 344 -20.62 -11.02 36.09
N THR A 345 -21.02 -11.46 37.28
CA THR A 345 -21.36 -12.87 37.57
C THR A 345 -22.86 -13.09 37.68
N GLU A 346 -23.63 -12.02 37.90
CA GLU A 346 -25.09 -11.96 37.89
C GLU A 346 -25.54 -10.66 37.22
N LYS A 347 -26.78 -10.61 36.71
CA LYS A 347 -27.31 -9.38 36.09
C LYS A 347 -27.66 -8.37 37.19
N PRO A 348 -27.07 -7.17 37.20
CA PRO A 348 -27.44 -6.14 38.15
C PRO A 348 -28.84 -5.60 37.82
N ASP A 349 -29.59 -5.25 38.88
CA ASP A 349 -30.80 -4.44 38.72
C ASP A 349 -30.39 -3.00 38.35
N CYS A 350 -30.56 -2.66 37.08
CA CYS A 350 -30.02 -1.45 36.51
C CYS A 350 -30.87 -0.93 35.34
N LYS A 351 -30.68 0.34 35.03
CA LYS A 351 -31.41 1.09 34.00
C LYS A 351 -31.03 0.65 32.57
N TYR A 352 -29.77 0.25 32.36
CA TYR A 352 -29.26 -0.29 31.10
C TYR A 352 -28.03 -1.18 31.31
N LEU A 353 -27.98 -2.31 30.58
CA LEU A 353 -26.89 -3.26 30.61
C LEU A 353 -26.51 -3.69 29.20
N ALA A 354 -25.25 -3.55 28.80
CA ALA A 354 -24.83 -4.09 27.51
C ALA A 354 -23.39 -4.60 27.54
N PRO A 355 -23.12 -5.78 26.95
CA PRO A 355 -21.75 -6.24 26.73
C PRO A 355 -20.98 -5.26 25.85
N ILE A 356 -19.74 -4.97 26.23
CA ILE A 356 -18.82 -4.14 25.45
C ILE A 356 -18.14 -5.00 24.39
N LEU A 357 -18.35 -4.64 23.13
CA LEU A 357 -17.68 -5.26 21.97
C LEU A 357 -16.31 -4.64 21.70
N GLY A 358 -16.12 -3.37 22.05
CA GLY A 358 -14.86 -2.67 21.93
C GLY A 358 -14.99 -1.19 22.29
N LYS A 359 -13.90 -0.45 22.12
CA LYS A 359 -13.86 1.00 22.25
C LYS A 359 -12.98 1.65 21.18
N MET A 360 -13.22 2.92 20.92
CA MET A 360 -12.37 3.81 20.15
C MET A 360 -11.87 4.89 21.10
N GLU A 361 -10.57 4.88 21.33
CA GLU A 361 -9.82 5.87 22.11
C GLU A 361 -9.26 6.96 21.19
#